data_AF-A0A6A4BEZ1-F1
#
_entry.id   AF-A0A6A4BEZ1-F1
#
_cell.length_a   1.000
_cell.length_b   1.000
_cell.length_c   1.000
_cell.angle_alpha   90.00
_cell.angle_beta   90.00
_cell.angle_gamma   90.00
#
_symmetry.space_group_name_H-M   'P 1'
#
loop_
_entity.id
_entity.type
_entity.pdbx_description
1 polymer ?
#
loop_
_entity_poly.entity_id
_entity_poly.type
_entity_poly.pdbx_seq_one_letter_code
_entity_poly.pdbx_strand_id
1 'polypeptide(L)'
;MAVLPDLSLTAEVKIEDLKVGRPTGLPPEEAARQETRLRQILWRQRKWLIGKGNALPPAALGVVCDIDVGDAKPVAQRVRKIPPQFREKVADLIKGC
;
A
#
# COMPACT_ATOMS: atom_id res chain seq x y z
N MET A 1 14.46 5.83 19.48
CA MET A 1 14.80 5.06 18.26
C MET A 1 13.64 4.11 18.00
N ALA A 2 12.95 4.24 16.86
CA ALA A 2 11.88 3.31 16.50
C ALA A 2 12.52 2.16 15.71
N VAL A 3 12.46 0.96 16.25
CA VAL A 3 12.88 -0.26 15.56
C VAL A 3 11.64 -0.77 14.84
N LEU A 4 11.66 -0.77 13.51
CA LEU A 4 10.61 -1.39 12.70
C LEU A 4 10.60 -2.90 12.97
N PRO A 5 9.43 -3.55 13.10
CA PRO A 5 9.38 -5.00 13.13
C PRO A 5 9.95 -5.54 11.81
N ASP A 6 10.80 -6.57 11.90
CA ASP A 6 11.24 -7.33 10.75
C ASP A 6 10.00 -7.88 10.04
N LEU A 7 9.62 -7.25 8.95
CA LEU A 7 8.59 -7.74 8.06
C LEU A 7 9.14 -9.00 7.42
N SER A 8 8.88 -10.17 8.01
CA SER A 8 9.08 -11.46 7.34
C SER A 8 8.08 -11.54 6.18
N LEU A 9 8.40 -10.86 5.07
CA LEU A 9 7.60 -10.75 3.85
C LEU A 9 7.65 -12.01 2.98
N THR A 10 8.11 -13.13 3.51
CA THR A 10 8.28 -14.35 2.73
C THR A 10 7.16 -15.34 3.04
N ALA A 11 5.91 -14.93 2.81
CA ALA A 11 4.93 -15.91 2.40
C ALA A 11 5.32 -16.33 0.98
N GLU A 12 5.54 -17.62 0.74
CA GLU A 12 5.75 -18.15 -0.61
C GLU A 12 4.44 -18.02 -1.39
N VAL A 13 4.24 -16.88 -2.04
CA VAL A 13 3.12 -16.66 -2.96
C VAL A 13 3.50 -17.28 -4.30
N LYS A 14 2.62 -18.08 -4.91
CA LYS A 14 2.81 -18.61 -6.27
C LYS A 14 2.06 -17.77 -7.31
N ILE A 15 2.39 -17.92 -8.59
CA ILE A 15 1.77 -17.12 -9.66
C ILE A 15 0.27 -17.43 -9.82
N GLU A 16 -0.15 -18.64 -9.45
CA GLU A 16 -1.54 -19.11 -9.50
C GLU A 16 -2.41 -18.42 -8.44
N ASP A 17 -1.81 -17.96 -7.34
CA ASP A 17 -2.52 -17.30 -6.23
C ASP A 17 -2.94 -15.86 -6.58
N LEU A 18 -2.43 -15.31 -7.69
CA LEU A 18 -2.79 -13.98 -8.18
C LEU A 18 -4.24 -13.95 -8.68
N LYS A 19 -5.10 -13.26 -7.92
CA LYS A 19 -6.46 -12.91 -8.33
C LYS A 19 -6.43 -11.85 -9.43
N VAL A 20 -6.47 -12.29 -10.68
CA VAL A 20 -6.60 -11.44 -11.87
C VAL A 20 -8.01 -11.62 -12.44
N GLY A 21 -8.74 -10.52 -12.63
CA GLY A 21 -10.06 -10.56 -13.25
C GLY A 21 -9.97 -10.94 -14.73
N ARG A 22 -10.89 -11.78 -15.20
CA ARG A 22 -10.96 -12.14 -16.63
C ARG A 22 -11.47 -10.93 -17.44
N PRO A 23 -10.77 -10.54 -18.52
CA PRO A 23 -11.25 -9.49 -19.41
C PRO A 23 -12.64 -9.81 -19.97
N THR A 24 -13.53 -8.83 -19.93
CA THR A 24 -14.90 -8.94 -20.47
C THR A 24 -14.96 -8.37 -21.88
N GLY A 25 -15.80 -8.93 -22.75
CA GLY A 25 -15.96 -8.46 -24.15
C GLY A 25 -14.97 -9.05 -25.16
N LEU A 26 -14.15 -10.03 -24.74
CA LEU A 26 -13.26 -10.79 -25.62
C LEU A 26 -13.76 -12.24 -25.78
N PRO A 27 -13.44 -12.89 -26.92
CA PRO A 27 -13.63 -14.32 -27.08
C PRO A 27 -12.97 -15.10 -25.92
N PRO A 28 -13.53 -16.25 -25.50
CA PRO A 28 -13.06 -16.97 -24.32
C PRO A 28 -11.56 -17.28 -24.32
N GLU A 29 -11.00 -17.69 -25.47
CA GLU A 29 -9.58 -18.00 -25.61
C GLU A 29 -8.69 -16.77 -25.45
N GLU A 30 -9.08 -15.64 -26.06
CA GLU A 30 -8.32 -14.41 -26.00
C GLU A 30 -8.36 -13.80 -24.59
N ALA A 31 -9.51 -13.88 -23.93
CA ALA A 31 -9.64 -13.50 -22.52
C ALA A 31 -8.72 -14.32 -21.61
N ALA A 32 -8.59 -15.63 -21.85
CA ALA A 32 -7.70 -16.50 -21.08
C ALA A 32 -6.21 -16.20 -21.33
N ARG A 33 -5.84 -15.91 -22.59
CA ARG A 33 -4.48 -15.48 -22.97
C ARG A 33 -4.11 -14.17 -22.28
N GLN A 34 -5.01 -13.19 -22.28
CA GLN A 34 -4.78 -11.92 -21.61
C GLN A 34 -4.71 -12.05 -20.09
N GLU A 35 -5.57 -12.86 -19.47
CA GLU A 35 -5.50 -13.15 -18.04
C GLU A 35 -4.15 -13.77 -17.64
N THR A 36 -3.67 -14.73 -18.43
CA THR A 36 -2.36 -15.37 -18.24
C THR A 36 -1.22 -14.36 -18.40
N ARG A 37 -1.28 -13.49 -19.42
CA ARG A 37 -0.29 -12.42 -19.65
C ARG A 37 -0.25 -11.44 -18.47
N LEU A 38 -1.41 -11.05 -17.95
CA LEU A 38 -1.52 -10.15 -16.80
C LEU A 38 -0.92 -10.78 -15.54
N ARG A 39 -1.20 -12.06 -15.27
CA ARG A 39 -0.55 -12.79 -14.15
C ARG A 39 0.97 -12.76 -14.26
N GLN A 40 1.52 -12.99 -15.45
CA GLN A 40 2.98 -12.95 -15.68
C GLN A 40 3.58 -11.55 -15.49
N ILE A 41 2.86 -10.49 -15.85
CA ILE A 41 3.33 -9.11 -15.65
C ILE A 41 3.34 -8.78 -14.17
N LEU A 42 2.24 -9.05 -13.46
CA LEU A 42 2.12 -8.83 -12.02
C LEU A 42 3.20 -9.60 -11.25
N TRP A 43 3.44 -10.86 -11.61
CA TRP A 43 4.49 -11.67 -11.03
C TRP A 43 5.90 -11.08 -11.22
N ARG A 44 6.21 -10.59 -12.42
CA ARG A 44 7.49 -9.92 -12.71
C ARG A 44 7.65 -8.61 -11.93
N GLN A 45 6.56 -7.89 -11.72
CA GLN A 45 6.54 -6.61 -11.00
C GLN A 45 6.31 -6.76 -9.49
N ARG A 46 6.21 -8.00 -8.95
CA ARG A 46 5.81 -8.26 -7.56
C ARG A 46 6.63 -7.50 -6.51
N LYS A 47 7.91 -7.24 -6.78
CA LYS A 47 8.81 -6.50 -5.89
C LYS A 47 8.42 -5.02 -5.70
N TRP A 48 7.60 -4.49 -6.60
CA TRP A 48 7.11 -3.10 -6.58
C TRP A 48 5.63 -3.00 -6.24
N LEU A 49 4.91 -4.12 -6.21
CA LEU A 49 3.49 -4.14 -5.89
C LEU A 49 3.33 -4.04 -4.38
N ILE A 50 2.64 -2.99 -3.94
CA ILE A 50 2.26 -2.83 -2.54
C ILE A 50 1.15 -3.85 -2.25
N GLY A 51 1.40 -4.73 -1.30
CA GLY A 51 0.42 -5.72 -0.84
C GLY A 51 -0.83 -5.07 -0.23
N LYS A 52 -1.80 -5.88 0.19
CA LYS A 52 -3.01 -5.40 0.85
C LYS A 52 -2.66 -4.89 2.25
N GLY A 53 -2.43 -3.59 2.38
CA GLY A 53 -2.12 -2.90 3.63
C GLY A 53 -1.63 -1.48 3.35
N ASN A 54 -1.70 -0.58 4.33
CA ASN A 54 -1.13 0.77 4.25
C ASN A 54 0.40 0.73 4.36
N ALA A 55 1.05 -0.22 3.69
CA ALA A 55 2.48 -0.21 3.55
C ALA A 55 2.81 0.94 2.59
N LEU A 56 3.06 2.11 3.18
CA LEU A 56 3.75 3.17 2.46
C LEU A 56 4.99 2.50 1.84
N PRO A 57 5.26 2.73 0.54
CA PRO A 57 6.51 2.27 -0.02
C PRO A 57 7.64 2.77 0.91
N PRO A 58 8.69 1.97 1.15
CA PRO A 58 9.85 2.44 1.89
C PRO A 58 10.18 3.84 1.38
N ALA A 59 10.34 4.80 2.29
CA ALA A 59 10.65 6.17 1.92
C ALA A 59 11.74 6.11 0.84
N ALA A 60 11.47 6.71 -0.33
CA ALA A 60 12.39 6.65 -1.45
C ALA A 60 13.76 7.08 -0.93
N LEU A 61 14.74 6.17 -1.04
CA LEU A 61 16.04 6.28 -0.39
C LEU A 61 16.60 7.71 -0.51
N GLY A 62 16.70 8.42 0.62
CA GLY A 62 17.39 9.70 0.73
C GLY A 62 16.60 10.96 0.36
N VAL A 63 15.30 10.88 0.02
CA VAL A 63 14.51 12.09 -0.29
C VAL A 63 13.63 12.47 0.90
N VAL A 64 13.99 13.57 1.57
CA VAL A 64 13.11 14.24 2.53
C VAL A 64 12.25 15.23 1.75
N CYS A 65 10.94 15.08 1.83
CA CYS A 65 10.01 16.09 1.31
C CYS A 65 9.97 17.25 2.30
N ASP A 66 10.76 18.28 2.05
CA ASP A 66 10.69 19.52 2.83
C ASP A 66 9.47 20.34 2.40
N ILE A 67 8.85 21.03 3.37
CA ILE A 67 7.78 21.99 3.13
C ILE A 67 8.33 23.34 3.53
N ASP A 68 8.72 24.15 2.54
CA ASP A 68 9.16 25.52 2.79
C ASP A 68 7.97 26.36 3.27
N VAL A 69 8.06 26.82 4.50
CA VAL A 69 7.07 27.69 5.15
C VAL A 69 7.51 29.16 5.18
N GLY A 70 8.72 29.48 4.71
CA GLY A 70 9.32 30.80 4.84
C GLY A 70 9.26 31.33 6.28
N ASP A 71 8.78 32.56 6.45
CA ASP A 71 8.62 33.22 7.75
C ASP A 71 7.23 33.02 8.40
N ALA A 72 6.44 32.06 7.91
CA ALA A 72 5.10 31.83 8.43
C ALA A 72 5.13 31.41 9.90
N LYS A 73 4.27 32.03 10.72
CA LYS A 73 4.14 31.67 12.14
C LYS A 73 3.41 30.34 12.29
N PRO A 74 3.89 29.42 13.15
CA PRO A 74 3.18 28.18 13.45
C PRO A 74 1.77 28.42 13.97
N VAL A 75 0.81 27.61 13.52
CA VAL A 75 -0.58 27.68 13.96
C VAL A 75 -0.82 26.62 15.03
N ALA A 76 -1.13 27.05 16.25
CA ALA A 76 -1.56 26.15 17.31
C ALA A 76 -3.06 25.84 17.18
N GLN A 77 -3.40 24.66 16.66
CA GLN A 77 -4.78 24.22 16.49
C GLN A 77 -5.22 23.31 17.64
N ARG A 78 -6.39 23.60 18.25
CA ARG A 78 -7.01 22.71 19.24
C ARG A 78 -7.58 21.46 18.56
N VAL A 79 -7.24 20.29 19.08
CA VAL A 79 -7.78 19.02 18.59
C VAL A 79 -9.26 18.84 18.97
N ARG A 80 -10.04 18.25 18.06
CA ARG A 80 -11.43 17.84 18.36
C ARG A 80 -11.44 16.47 19.02
N LYS A 81 -12.33 16.25 20.00
CA LYS A 81 -12.48 14.95 20.65
C LYS A 81 -13.04 13.93 19.67
N ILE A 82 -12.39 12.77 19.59
CA ILE A 82 -12.85 11.64 18.78
C ILE A 82 -13.89 10.85 19.59
N PRO A 83 -15.10 10.59 19.04
CA PRO A 83 -16.10 9.73 19.67
C PRO A 83 -15.52 8.34 20.02
N PRO A 84 -15.87 7.74 21.17
CA PRO A 84 -15.30 6.47 21.63
C PRO A 84 -15.31 5.36 20.57
N GLN A 85 -16.42 5.22 19.83
CA GLN A 85 -16.62 4.22 18.77
C GLN A 85 -15.61 4.28 17.61
N PHE A 86 -14.88 5.39 17.46
CA PHE A 86 -13.88 5.56 16.40
C PHE A 86 -12.44 5.56 16.92
N ARG A 87 -12.22 5.57 18.24
CA ARG A 87 -10.87 5.72 18.80
C ARG A 87 -9.93 4.57 18.42
N GLU A 88 -10.42 3.34 18.52
CA GLU A 88 -9.64 2.14 18.15
C GLU A 88 -9.30 2.15 16.66
N LYS A 89 -10.30 2.36 15.79
CA LYS A 89 -10.09 2.45 14.34
C LYS A 89 -9.08 3.53 13.95
N VAL A 90 -9.15 4.71 14.59
CA VAL A 90 -8.18 5.78 14.34
C VAL A 90 -6.79 5.42 14.86
N ALA A 91 -6.71 4.76 16.01
CA ALA A 91 -5.44 4.28 16.55
C ALA A 91 -4.78 3.24 15.63
N ASP A 92 -5.57 2.31 15.09
CA ASP A 92 -5.07 1.29 14.15
C ASP A 92 -4.57 1.92 12.84
N LEU A 93 -5.26 2.95 12.35
CA LEU A 93 -4.83 3.70 11.16
C LEU A 93 -3.54 4.50 11.39
N ILE A 94 -3.39 5.12 12.56
CA ILE A 94 -2.23 5.99 12.88
C ILE A 94 -0.99 5.16 13.20
N LYS A 95 -1.14 4.04 13.92
CA LYS A 95 0.00 3.19 14.29
C LYS A 95 0.73 2.64 13.06
N GLY A 96 0.03 2.49 11.94
CA GLY A 96 0.52 1.69 10.82
C GLY A 96 0.59 0.21 11.23
N CYS A 97 0.54 -0.69 10.26
CA CYS A 97 0.83 -2.10 10.53
C CYS A 97 2.31 -2.28 10.89
#